data_AF-A0A7I0JRL2-F1
#
_entry.id   AF-A0A7I0JRL2-F1
#
_cell.length_a   1.000
_cell.length_b   1.000
_cell.length_c   1.000
_cell.angle_alpha   90.00
_cell.angle_beta   90.00
_cell.angle_gamma   90.00
#
_symmetry.space_group_name_H-M   'P 1'
#
loop_
_entity.id
_entity.type
_entity.pdbx_description
1 polymer ?
#
loop_
_entity_poly.entity_id
_entity_poly.type
_entity_poly.pdbx_seq_one_letter_code
_entity_poly.pdbx_strand_id
1 'polypeptide(L)'
;FEPWYSKAEQLFRVRGSLGEDPTEPYHSIPYAFKPVPDEPSIARARAELKGLGLHPASLPLGVDIEAWLKDGETGWDAFPNTGQGKVDAQTGPLAAALADKNIKLETGAHVGWL
;
A
#
# COMPACT_ATOMS: atom_id res chain seq x y z
N PHE A 1 15.72 -3.83 -11.56
CA PHE A 1 14.62 -4.25 -10.66
C PHE A 1 13.36 -3.43 -10.87
N GLU A 2 13.47 -2.11 -11.09
CA GLU A 2 12.35 -1.16 -11.23
C GLU A 2 11.10 -1.67 -11.96
N PRO A 3 11.14 -2.34 -13.13
CA PRO A 3 9.91 -2.70 -13.84
C PRO A 3 9.02 -3.68 -13.06
N TRP A 4 9.61 -4.45 -12.15
CA TRP A 4 8.88 -5.37 -11.27
C TRP A 4 8.31 -4.66 -10.04
N TYR A 5 9.00 -3.64 -9.53
CA TYR A 5 8.47 -2.78 -8.47
C TYR A 5 7.25 -2.01 -8.97
N SER A 6 7.31 -1.38 -10.14
CA SER A 6 6.14 -0.67 -10.68
C SER A 6 4.94 -1.58 -10.94
N LYS A 7 5.18 -2.82 -11.39
CA LYS A 7 4.10 -3.82 -11.50
C LYS A 7 3.50 -4.17 -10.14
N ALA A 8 4.34 -4.36 -9.12
CA ALA A 8 3.89 -4.63 -7.77
C ALA A 8 3.11 -3.45 -7.19
N GLU A 9 3.60 -2.21 -7.35
CA GLU A 9 2.93 -0.99 -6.90
C GLU A 9 1.54 -0.84 -7.54
N GLN A 10 1.39 -1.16 -8.82
CA GLN A 10 0.08 -1.18 -9.47
C GLN A 10 -0.83 -2.29 -8.92
N LEU A 11 -0.30 -3.52 -8.75
CA LEU A 11 -1.05 -4.66 -8.24
C LEU A 11 -1.55 -4.46 -6.81
N PHE A 12 -0.72 -3.85 -5.97
CA PHE A 12 -1.04 -3.51 -4.58
C PHE A 12 -1.68 -2.12 -4.44
N ARG A 13 -2.00 -1.45 -5.55
CA ARG A 13 -2.64 -0.12 -5.58
C ARG A 13 -1.94 0.89 -4.66
N VAL A 14 -0.61 0.89 -4.70
CA VAL A 14 0.23 1.70 -3.81
C VAL A 14 -0.05 3.19 -4.05
N ARG A 15 -0.27 3.88 -2.93
CA ARG A 15 -0.49 5.31 -2.83
C ARG A 15 0.82 5.99 -2.47
N GLY A 16 1.33 6.89 -3.30
CA GLY A 16 2.65 7.48 -3.10
C GLY A 16 2.87 8.78 -3.89
N SER A 17 4.04 9.38 -3.70
CA SER A 17 4.45 10.65 -4.32
C SER A 17 5.93 10.57 -4.67
N LEU A 18 6.29 11.00 -5.88
CA LEU A 18 7.70 11.08 -6.30
C LEU A 18 8.29 12.44 -5.91
N GLY A 19 9.58 12.45 -5.59
CA GLY A 19 10.36 13.67 -5.33
C GLY A 19 10.26 14.21 -3.90
N GLU A 20 9.52 13.56 -3.00
CA GLU A 20 9.54 13.88 -1.56
C GLU A 20 10.72 13.21 -0.84
N ASP A 21 10.98 11.94 -1.15
CA ASP A 21 12.10 11.17 -0.60
C ASP A 21 13.33 11.32 -1.51
N PRO A 22 14.45 11.89 -1.03
CA PRO A 22 15.68 11.98 -1.81
C PRO A 22 16.34 10.62 -2.09
N THR A 23 15.89 9.55 -1.42
CA THR A 23 16.35 8.18 -1.58
C THR A 23 15.41 7.32 -2.43
N GLU A 24 14.31 7.90 -2.94
CA GLU A 24 13.36 7.21 -3.82
C GLU A 24 14.10 6.57 -5.01
N PRO A 25 13.86 5.27 -5.29
CA PRO A 25 14.45 4.64 -6.47
C PRO A 25 13.91 5.28 -7.75
N TYR A 26 14.55 5.00 -8.88
CA TYR A 26 14.01 5.40 -10.16
C TYR A 26 12.64 4.75 -10.41
N HIS A 27 11.71 5.50 -11.00
CA HIS A 27 10.42 5.03 -11.51
C HIS A 27 10.27 5.41 -12.98
N SER A 28 9.97 4.43 -13.82
CA SER A 28 9.57 4.61 -15.22
C SER A 28 8.11 5.05 -15.35
N ILE A 29 7.28 4.71 -14.36
CA ILE A 29 5.87 5.06 -14.26
C ILE A 29 5.60 5.54 -12.81
N PRO A 30 4.89 6.66 -12.60
CA PRO A 30 4.57 7.14 -11.26
C PRO A 30 3.60 6.21 -10.53
N TYR A 31 3.49 6.37 -9.21
CA TYR A 31 2.45 5.75 -8.40
C TYR A 31 1.05 6.01 -9.01
N ALA A 32 0.22 4.97 -9.08
CA ALA A 32 -1.12 5.04 -9.66
C ALA A 32 -2.10 5.87 -8.81
N PHE A 33 -1.81 6.04 -7.52
CA PHE A 33 -2.66 6.73 -6.57
C PHE A 33 -1.87 7.76 -5.76
N LYS A 34 -2.51 8.89 -5.44
CA LYS A 34 -1.96 9.94 -4.57
C LYS A 34 -1.66 9.42 -3.16
N PRO A 35 -0.65 9.98 -2.46
CA PRO A 35 -0.27 9.55 -1.12
C PRO A 35 -1.44 9.67 -0.14
N VAL A 36 -1.38 8.92 0.96
CA VAL A 36 -2.33 9.06 2.06
C VAL A 36 -2.21 10.48 2.64
N PRO A 37 -3.32 11.24 2.76
CA PRO A 37 -3.26 12.58 3.32
C PRO A 37 -2.79 12.58 4.77
N ASP A 38 -1.98 13.57 5.14
CA ASP A 38 -1.62 13.78 6.53
C ASP A 38 -2.84 14.17 7.36
N GLU A 39 -3.01 13.53 8.51
CA GLU A 39 -3.86 14.05 9.58
C GLU A 39 -3.29 15.37 10.13
N PRO A 40 -4.10 16.25 10.76
CA PRO A 40 -3.62 17.55 11.26
C PRO A 40 -2.36 17.47 12.14
N SER A 41 -2.26 16.44 12.99
CA SER A 41 -1.09 16.19 13.84
C SER A 41 0.16 15.83 13.02
N ILE A 42 0.01 14.99 12.00
CA ILE A 42 1.09 14.59 11.09
C ILE A 42 1.52 15.77 10.22
N ALA A 43 0.59 16.57 9.70
CA ALA A 43 0.88 17.76 8.90
C ALA A 43 1.70 18.78 9.70
N ARG A 44 1.36 18.98 10.99
CA ARG A 44 2.13 19.79 11.91
C ARG A 44 3.54 19.24 12.11
N ALA A 45 3.68 17.96 12.42
CA ALA A 45 4.97 17.32 12.61
C ALA A 45 5.85 17.43 11.36
N ARG A 46 5.27 17.21 10.17
CA ARG A 46 5.96 17.39 8.88
C ARG A 46 6.49 18.81 8.71
N ALA A 47 5.69 19.83 9.03
CA ALA A 47 6.11 21.22 8.94
C ALA A 47 7.26 21.54 9.92
N GLU A 48 7.17 21.08 11.16
CA GLU A 48 8.21 21.26 12.18
C GLU A 48 9.54 20.57 11.75
N LEU A 49 9.47 19.33 11.25
CA LEU A 49 10.65 18.61 10.76
C LEU A 49 11.29 19.29 9.54
N LYS A 50 10.49 19.78 8.59
CA LYS A 50 11.00 20.58 7.46
C LYS A 50 11.68 21.87 7.94
N GLY A 51 11.13 22.52 8.97
CA GLY A 51 11.74 23.70 9.60
C GLY A 51 13.13 23.44 10.20
N LEU A 52 13.41 22.19 10.59
CA LEU A 52 14.72 21.73 11.07
C LEU A 52 15.66 21.29 9.93
N GLY A 53 15.25 21.40 8.67
CA GLY A 53 16.02 20.96 7.51
C GLY A 53 15.97 19.45 7.25
N LEU A 54 15.02 18.73 7.86
CA LEU A 54 14.81 17.30 7.58
C LEU A 54 13.93 17.10 6.34
N HIS A 55 13.93 15.88 5.81
CA HIS A 55 13.24 15.49 4.57
C HIS A 55 12.10 14.48 4.83
N PRO A 56 11.03 14.83 5.56
CA PRO A 56 9.90 13.92 5.74
C PRO A 56 9.15 13.70 4.42
N ALA A 57 8.98 12.43 4.06
CA ALA A 57 8.28 11.99 2.86
C ALA A 57 7.02 11.19 3.21
N SER A 58 6.04 11.23 2.33
CA SER A 58 4.85 10.39 2.42
C SER A 58 5.22 8.93 2.14
N LEU A 59 5.03 8.06 3.13
CA LEU A 59 5.31 6.63 2.98
C LEU A 59 4.41 6.01 1.91
N PRO A 60 4.96 5.31 0.89
CA PRO A 60 4.14 4.57 -0.06
C PRO A 60 3.37 3.43 0.61
N LEU A 61 2.04 3.40 0.45
CA LEU A 61 1.17 2.44 1.14
C LEU A 61 0.15 1.77 0.21
N GLY A 62 0.07 0.43 0.29
CA GLY A 62 -0.97 -0.37 -0.36
C GLY A 62 -2.28 -0.35 0.43
N VAL A 63 -3.01 0.75 0.33
CA VAL A 63 -4.25 0.99 1.09
C VAL A 63 -5.33 1.58 0.18
N ASP A 64 -6.56 1.07 0.30
CA ASP A 64 -7.75 1.75 -0.16
C ASP A 64 -8.27 2.63 0.98
N ILE A 65 -7.86 3.90 0.97
CA ILE A 65 -8.10 4.82 2.09
C ILE A 65 -9.60 5.08 2.32
N GLU A 66 -10.42 5.06 1.27
CA GLU A 66 -11.86 5.27 1.40
C GLU A 66 -12.52 4.07 2.07
N ALA A 67 -12.18 2.86 1.63
CA ALA A 67 -12.65 1.64 2.29
C ALA A 67 -12.10 1.51 3.71
N TRP A 68 -10.84 1.90 3.93
CA TRP A 68 -10.20 1.87 5.25
C TRP A 68 -10.94 2.77 6.26
N LEU A 69 -11.25 4.01 5.88
CA LEU A 69 -11.92 4.97 6.77
C LEU A 69 -13.39 4.63 6.98
N LYS A 70 -14.05 3.98 6.03
CA LYS A 70 -15.45 3.54 6.17
C LYS A 70 -15.64 2.53 7.31
N ASP A 71 -14.66 1.66 7.50
CA ASP A 71 -14.74 0.54 8.44
C ASP A 71 -13.95 0.81 9.75
N GLY A 72 -13.39 2.00 9.97
CA GLY A 72 -12.38 2.24 11.00
C GLY A 72 -12.37 3.62 11.64
N GLU A 73 -13.17 3.82 12.69
CA GLU A 73 -12.87 4.80 13.75
C GLU A 73 -11.99 4.19 14.86
N THR A 74 -11.75 2.87 14.82
CA THR A 74 -10.94 2.14 15.81
C THR A 74 -9.51 1.98 15.31
N GLY A 75 -8.53 2.33 16.16
CA GLY A 75 -7.12 2.05 15.87
C GLY A 75 -6.87 0.55 15.81
N TRP A 76 -6.58 0.03 14.62
CA TRP A 76 -6.16 -1.35 14.45
C TRP A 76 -4.64 -1.42 14.58
N ASP A 77 -4.15 -1.73 15.78
CA ASP A 77 -2.76 -2.15 15.96
C ASP A 77 -2.65 -3.67 15.78
N ALA A 78 -1.71 -4.08 14.92
CA ALA A 78 -1.29 -5.45 14.62
C ALA A 78 -2.37 -6.50 14.23
N PHE A 79 -3.66 -6.16 14.18
CA PHE A 79 -4.71 -7.09 13.74
C PHE A 79 -4.88 -7.03 12.21
N PRO A 80 -5.05 -8.18 11.51
CA PRO A 80 -5.39 -8.18 10.09
C PRO A 80 -6.65 -7.36 9.85
N ASN A 81 -6.60 -6.41 8.90
CA ASN A 81 -7.80 -5.71 8.48
C ASN A 81 -8.80 -6.76 7.96
N THR A 82 -9.94 -6.92 8.64
CA THR A 82 -10.98 -7.87 8.22
C THR A 82 -11.89 -7.31 7.13
N GLY A 83 -11.69 -6.04 6.77
CA GLY A 83 -12.33 -5.36 5.64
C GLY A 83 -11.50 -5.47 4.36
N GLN A 84 -11.74 -4.54 3.43
CA GLN A 84 -11.04 -4.47 2.14
C GLN A 84 -10.10 -3.25 2.04
N GLY A 85 -9.98 -2.47 3.12
CA GLY A 85 -9.18 -1.25 3.14
C GLY A 85 -7.68 -1.50 3.03
N LYS A 86 -7.19 -2.63 3.56
CA LYS A 86 -5.80 -3.05 3.35
C LYS A 86 -5.68 -3.78 2.02
N VAL A 87 -4.77 -3.34 1.16
CA VAL A 87 -4.45 -4.07 -0.08
C VAL A 87 -3.38 -5.09 0.23
N ASP A 88 -3.77 -6.18 0.87
CA ASP A 88 -2.87 -7.28 1.24
C ASP A 88 -2.82 -8.35 0.12
N ALA A 89 -2.17 -9.48 0.42
CA ALA A 89 -2.04 -10.57 -0.55
C ALA A 89 -3.38 -11.15 -1.01
N GLN A 90 -4.40 -11.14 -0.15
CA GLN A 90 -5.73 -11.64 -0.49
C GLN A 90 -6.48 -10.65 -1.37
N THR A 91 -6.54 -9.39 -0.98
CA THR A 91 -7.35 -8.36 -1.65
C THR A 91 -6.70 -7.79 -2.92
N GLY A 92 -5.37 -7.87 -3.04
CA GLY A 92 -4.61 -7.49 -4.22
C GLY A 92 -4.33 -8.68 -5.16
N PRO A 93 -3.16 -9.32 -5.04
CA PRO A 93 -2.67 -10.29 -6.03
C PRO A 93 -3.54 -11.56 -6.13
N LEU A 94 -4.04 -12.11 -5.02
CA LEU A 94 -4.89 -13.30 -5.09
C LEU A 94 -6.23 -13.00 -5.77
N ALA A 95 -6.90 -11.91 -5.40
CA ALA A 95 -8.12 -11.47 -6.06
C ALA A 95 -7.92 -11.23 -7.57
N ALA A 96 -6.81 -10.60 -7.96
CA ALA A 96 -6.45 -10.39 -9.36
C ALA A 96 -6.21 -11.73 -10.10
N ALA A 97 -5.50 -12.67 -9.48
CA ALA A 97 -5.24 -13.98 -10.07
C ALA A 97 -6.53 -14.78 -10.28
N LEU A 98 -7.45 -14.75 -9.31
CA LEU A 98 -8.72 -15.49 -9.38
C LEU A 98 -9.72 -14.92 -10.40
N ALA A 99 -9.42 -13.79 -11.04
CA ALA A 99 -10.16 -13.33 -12.21
C ALA A 99 -9.91 -14.20 -13.46
N ASP A 100 -8.78 -14.92 -13.52
CA ASP A 100 -8.49 -15.90 -14.56
C ASP A 100 -9.18 -17.23 -14.26
N LYS A 101 -10.04 -17.69 -15.17
CA LYS A 101 -10.79 -18.94 -15.05
C LYS A 101 -9.91 -20.19 -15.05
N ASN A 102 -8.66 -20.09 -15.49
CA ASN A 102 -7.69 -21.17 -15.46
C ASN A 102 -7.01 -21.34 -14.10
N ILE A 103 -7.23 -20.42 -13.15
CA ILE A 103 -6.67 -20.47 -11.81
C ILE A 103 -7.74 -20.94 -10.83
N LYS A 104 -7.38 -21.92 -9.99
CA LYS A 104 -8.23 -22.45 -8.92
C LYS A 104 -7.52 -22.34 -7.59
N LEU A 105 -8.21 -21.77 -6.59
CA LEU A 105 -7.75 -21.79 -5.20
C LEU A 105 -8.24 -23.07 -4.51
N GLU A 106 -7.31 -23.86 -3.99
CA GLU A 106 -7.63 -24.98 -3.10
C GLU A 106 -7.29 -24.59 -1.67
N THR A 107 -8.33 -24.45 -0.84
CA THR A 107 -8.17 -24.13 0.59
C THR A 107 -8.20 -25.40 1.44
N GLY A 108 -7.57 -25.37 2.62
CA GLY A 108 -7.50 -26.54 3.51
C GLY A 108 -6.55 -27.65 3.03
N ALA A 109 -5.79 -27.42 1.95
CA ALA A 109 -4.78 -28.34 1.48
C ALA A 109 -3.48 -28.21 2.29
N HIS A 110 -2.88 -29.34 2.65
CA HIS A 110 -1.55 -29.41 3.27
C HIS A 110 -0.59 -30.14 2.33
N VAL A 111 0.45 -29.46 1.86
CA VAL A 111 1.46 -30.05 0.98
C VAL A 111 2.53 -30.75 1.84
N GLY A 112 2.54 -32.08 1.84
CA GLY A 112 3.49 -32.87 2.63
C GLY A 112 4.86 -33.06 1.98
N TRP A 113 4.90 -33.15 0.66
CA TRP A 113 6.09 -33.39 -0.16
C TRP A 113 5.83 -32.97 -1.61
N LEU A 114 6.91 -32.71 -2.35
CA LEU A 114 6.91 -32.41 -3.79
C LEU A 114 7.14 -33.69 -4.61
#